data_AF-A0AA36GRS3-F1
#
_entry.id   AF-A0AA36GRS3-F1
#
_cell.length_a   1.000
_cell.length_b   1.000
_cell.length_c   1.000
_cell.angle_alpha   90.00
_cell.angle_beta   90.00
_cell.angle_gamma   90.00
#
_symmetry.space_group_name_H-M   'P 1'
#
loop_
_entity.id
_entity.type
_entity.pdbx_description
1 polymer ?
#
loop_
_entity_poly.entity_id
_entity_poly.type
_entity_poly.pdbx_seq_one_letter_code
_entity_poly.pdbx_strand_id
1 'polypeptide(L)'
;MDLSKMRIKLQLGGSKLDGIPAGTLFYELPEKHHFHVCARPARAFEQTLEELEDRFGHLGLPSGVSRDLSGRIRPFTYVPLMLPVRGDHDKAHVQELHEACKVFPYGYVASLGEFQDTTQFNTLKSQFPSGLYRTTIARMHSVYDDHVYDICNPNKLYEVFWKKFRYYGPHNNTLDVPQELWKDEHPMLICVDLPRITVAISNAYVDIPAMARRALICTYGNNPNIPALQIHEQCSQLAHYDEKQQRCVCDSPKFEAKTRDPQMYDSYPEGIICLECFHLPRMPAKGGAIVFILSQSQSTTYGDWFLQKVFMQRLLKILPNALVAIMVNNGWSHVEISMDYYEFIEDQIDSFLGSREFQRKWSALGPALYKARLLLLKAAYPSKFIVLFNDGNYDTCPARDIWCSQLARTRIRSHDVNAEADAVWAGGIEIIYILFGTLVDTCDPCKKRVQHVAGGYNNVIRVRKLLDIDATIMAKVSKKICNKYPSTNIFPGQ
;
A
#
# COMPACT_ATOMS: atom_id res chain seq x y z
N MET A 1 18.30 23.89 -11.13
CA MET A 1 18.04 22.53 -11.67
C MET A 1 17.01 21.87 -10.77
N ASP A 2 15.91 21.39 -11.34
CA ASP A 2 14.83 20.72 -10.60
C ASP A 2 15.20 19.26 -10.31
N LEU A 3 15.61 18.97 -9.07
CA LEU A 3 16.03 17.65 -8.62
C LEU A 3 14.88 16.62 -8.66
N SER A 4 13.62 17.05 -8.74
CA SER A 4 12.47 16.12 -8.83
C SER A 4 12.40 15.36 -10.16
N LYS A 5 13.12 15.86 -11.18
CA LYS A 5 13.20 15.25 -12.51
C LYS A 5 14.45 14.39 -12.72
N MET A 6 15.32 14.29 -11.72
CA MET A 6 16.59 13.57 -11.80
C MET A 6 16.51 12.20 -11.12
N ARG A 7 17.26 11.22 -11.63
CA ARG A 7 17.44 9.90 -11.01
C ARG A 7 18.84 9.76 -10.46
N ILE A 8 18.98 8.99 -9.38
CA ILE A 8 20.29 8.60 -8.85
C ILE A 8 20.85 7.50 -9.76
N LYS A 9 22.07 7.68 -10.29
CA LYS A 9 22.79 6.72 -11.11
C LYS A 9 24.16 6.42 -10.53
N LEU A 10 24.69 5.22 -10.80
CA LEU A 10 26.04 4.78 -10.42
C LEU A 10 27.01 4.88 -11.61
N GLN A 11 28.16 5.52 -11.40
CA GLN A 11 29.23 5.56 -12.40
C GLN A 11 30.01 4.24 -12.40
N LEU A 12 29.92 3.47 -13.49
CA LEU A 12 30.57 2.15 -13.61
C LEU A 12 31.92 2.19 -14.34
N GLY A 13 32.19 3.22 -15.16
CA GLY A 13 33.35 3.28 -16.04
C GLY A 13 34.29 4.45 -15.75
N GLY A 14 35.59 4.28 -16.02
CA GLY A 14 36.63 5.26 -15.72
C GLY A 14 36.76 6.46 -16.69
N SER A 15 35.90 6.62 -17.71
CA SER A 15 35.99 7.78 -18.60
C SER A 15 34.65 8.21 -19.21
N LYS A 16 34.52 9.55 -19.37
CA LYS A 16 33.48 10.33 -20.10
C LYS A 16 32.35 11.02 -19.32
N LEU A 17 32.45 11.16 -18.01
CA LEU A 17 31.72 12.21 -17.28
C LEU A 17 32.76 13.06 -16.54
N ASP A 18 32.95 14.30 -17.02
CA ASP A 18 33.94 15.26 -16.52
C ASP A 18 34.02 15.28 -14.99
N GLY A 19 35.07 14.68 -14.42
CA GLY A 19 35.41 14.75 -12.99
C GLY A 19 34.62 13.86 -12.02
N ILE A 20 33.78 12.92 -12.47
CA ILE A 20 33.06 11.99 -11.57
C ILE A 20 33.80 10.64 -11.49
N PRO A 21 34.35 10.23 -10.32
CA PRO A 21 35.01 8.94 -10.15
C PRO A 21 34.05 7.75 -10.35
N ALA A 22 34.58 6.63 -10.85
CA ALA A 22 33.87 5.35 -10.79
C ALA A 22 33.48 5.04 -9.32
N GLY A 23 32.28 4.47 -9.12
CA GLY A 23 31.71 4.23 -7.79
C GLY A 23 30.85 5.35 -7.23
N THR A 24 30.85 6.51 -7.87
CA THR A 24 30.08 7.65 -7.38
C THR A 24 28.61 7.50 -7.75
N LEU A 25 27.73 7.70 -6.77
CA LEU A 25 26.30 7.94 -7.01
C LEU A 25 26.05 9.43 -7.25
N PHE A 26 25.34 9.78 -8.31
CA PHE A 26 25.05 11.16 -8.66
C PHE A 26 23.65 11.31 -9.26
N TYR A 27 23.09 12.52 -9.18
CA TYR A 27 21.81 12.85 -9.79
C TYR A 27 22.00 13.16 -11.28
N GLU A 28 21.22 12.52 -12.14
CA GLU A 28 21.25 12.76 -13.59
C GLU A 28 19.85 12.68 -14.23
N LEU A 29 19.68 13.34 -15.37
CA LEU A 29 18.48 13.23 -16.20
C LEU A 29 18.26 11.79 -16.68
N PRO A 30 17.00 11.29 -16.65
CA PRO A 30 16.66 9.95 -17.11
C PRO A 30 17.10 9.64 -18.54
N GLU A 31 17.07 10.66 -19.41
CA GLU A 31 17.27 10.56 -20.86
C GLU A 31 18.75 10.39 -21.27
N LYS A 32 19.70 10.62 -20.37
CA LYS A 32 21.12 10.37 -20.64
C LYS A 32 21.43 8.87 -20.53
N HIS A 33 21.73 8.23 -21.66
CA HIS A 33 22.09 6.83 -21.75
C HIS A 33 23.58 6.62 -21.44
N HIS A 34 23.87 5.96 -20.31
CA HIS A 34 25.20 5.44 -19.97
C HIS A 34 25.06 3.95 -19.64
N PHE A 35 26.15 3.18 -19.75
CA PHE A 35 26.14 1.73 -19.55
C PHE A 35 25.46 1.37 -18.22
N HIS A 36 24.42 0.54 -18.29
CA HIS A 36 23.63 0.08 -17.14
C HIS A 36 24.07 -1.34 -16.77
N VAL A 37 24.15 -1.65 -15.47
CA VAL A 37 24.16 -3.06 -15.03
C VAL A 37 22.76 -3.60 -15.31
N CYS A 38 22.64 -4.57 -16.23
CA CYS A 38 21.35 -5.13 -16.62
C CYS A 38 20.70 -5.95 -15.50
N ALA A 39 19.39 -5.75 -15.38
CA ALA A 39 18.49 -6.32 -14.40
C ALA A 39 17.96 -7.70 -14.83
N ARG A 40 18.46 -8.78 -14.21
CA ARG A 40 17.71 -10.02 -14.03
C ARG A 40 17.99 -10.59 -12.64
N PRO A 41 16.97 -11.06 -11.88
CA PRO A 41 17.18 -11.70 -10.59
C PRO A 41 17.94 -13.00 -10.78
N ALA A 42 19.13 -13.10 -10.21
CA ALA A 42 19.72 -14.39 -9.84
C ALA A 42 19.57 -14.55 -8.33
N ARG A 43 19.22 -15.76 -7.85
CA ARG A 43 19.39 -16.09 -6.43
C ARG A 43 20.88 -15.96 -6.12
N ALA A 44 21.25 -15.10 -5.19
CA ALA A 44 22.63 -14.99 -4.76
C ALA A 44 22.98 -16.26 -3.97
N PHE A 45 23.90 -17.07 -4.52
CA PHE A 45 24.61 -18.12 -3.81
C PHE A 45 25.77 -17.48 -3.02
N GLU A 46 26.23 -18.11 -1.92
CA GLU A 46 27.33 -17.55 -1.10
C GLU A 46 28.57 -17.18 -1.95
N GLN A 47 28.94 -18.03 -2.93
CA GLN A 47 30.01 -17.77 -3.89
C GLN A 47 29.78 -16.52 -4.75
N THR A 48 28.54 -16.24 -5.17
CA THR A 48 28.20 -15.03 -5.93
C THR A 48 28.14 -13.77 -5.07
N LEU A 49 27.99 -13.90 -3.74
CA LEU A 49 28.03 -12.77 -2.82
C LEU A 49 29.46 -12.27 -2.63
N GLU A 50 30.42 -13.18 -2.55
CA GLU A 50 31.87 -12.86 -2.53
C GLU A 50 32.31 -12.21 -3.85
N GLU A 51 31.83 -12.69 -5.00
CA GLU A 51 32.09 -12.04 -6.29
C GLU A 51 31.44 -10.65 -6.42
N LEU A 52 30.27 -10.44 -5.81
CA LEU A 52 29.63 -9.13 -5.78
C LEU A 52 30.39 -8.15 -4.88
N GLU A 53 30.86 -8.62 -3.73
CA GLU A 53 31.74 -7.87 -2.84
C GLU A 53 33.00 -7.39 -3.58
N ASP A 54 33.69 -8.31 -4.27
CA ASP A 54 34.87 -7.99 -5.05
C ASP A 54 34.58 -6.99 -6.19
N ARG A 55 33.49 -7.21 -6.95
CA ARG A 55 33.09 -6.31 -8.05
C ARG A 55 32.72 -4.91 -7.57
N PHE A 56 31.98 -4.77 -6.47
CA PHE A 56 31.66 -3.45 -5.91
C PHE A 56 32.86 -2.78 -5.26
N GLY A 57 33.76 -3.57 -4.64
CA GLY A 57 35.06 -3.10 -4.17
C GLY A 57 35.89 -2.49 -5.30
N HIS A 58 35.99 -3.16 -6.45
CA HIS A 58 36.65 -2.63 -7.66
C HIS A 58 35.99 -1.36 -8.20
N LEU A 59 34.68 -1.18 -7.97
CA LEU A 59 33.95 0.03 -8.28
C LEU A 59 34.11 1.13 -7.22
N GLY A 60 34.92 0.96 -6.16
CA GLY A 60 35.11 1.98 -5.13
C GLY A 60 33.95 2.09 -4.13
N LEU A 61 33.09 1.07 -4.07
CA LEU A 61 32.01 0.95 -3.09
C LEU A 61 32.37 -0.15 -2.07
N PRO A 62 32.91 0.22 -0.88
CA PRO A 62 33.18 -0.74 0.19
C PRO A 62 31.97 -1.61 0.43
N SER A 63 32.16 -2.92 0.32
CA SER A 63 31.10 -3.91 0.43
C SER A 63 31.59 -5.04 1.31
N GLY A 64 30.66 -5.74 1.93
CA GLY A 64 30.94 -6.92 2.74
C GLY A 64 29.72 -7.78 2.89
N VAL A 65 29.92 -9.00 3.38
CA VAL A 65 28.85 -9.95 3.65
C VAL A 65 28.65 -10.15 5.15
N SER A 66 27.40 -10.33 5.58
CA SER A 66 27.07 -10.59 6.99
C SER A 66 25.80 -11.44 7.12
N ARG A 67 25.59 -12.07 8.28
CA ARG A 67 24.43 -12.93 8.53
C ARG A 67 23.24 -12.12 9.04
N ASP A 68 22.07 -12.40 8.46
CA ASP A 68 20.80 -11.83 8.90
C ASP A 68 20.18 -12.55 10.11
N LEU A 69 19.07 -12.04 10.65
CA LEU A 69 18.32 -12.67 11.76
C LEU A 69 17.95 -14.14 11.54
N SER A 70 17.92 -14.61 10.28
CA SER A 70 17.66 -16.00 9.91
C SER A 70 18.93 -16.82 9.66
N GLY A 71 20.12 -16.25 9.94
CA GLY A 71 21.42 -16.87 9.74
C GLY A 71 21.89 -16.88 8.27
N ARG A 72 21.16 -16.23 7.36
CA ARG A 72 21.49 -16.20 5.92
C ARG A 72 22.52 -15.12 5.62
N ILE A 73 23.46 -15.43 4.73
CA ILE A 73 24.45 -14.45 4.29
C ILE A 73 23.78 -13.43 3.35
N ARG A 74 23.98 -12.14 3.63
CA ARG A 74 23.51 -11.01 2.83
C ARG A 74 24.67 -10.08 2.48
N PRO A 75 24.64 -9.47 1.27
CA PRO A 75 25.58 -8.43 0.92
C PRO A 75 25.13 -7.08 1.51
N PHE A 76 26.11 -6.28 1.88
CA PHE A 76 25.93 -4.93 2.37
C PHE A 76 26.96 -4.04 1.71
N THR A 77 26.51 -2.95 1.09
CA THR A 77 27.38 -2.00 0.41
C THR A 77 27.24 -0.64 1.06
N TYR A 78 28.39 -0.08 1.42
CA TYR A 78 28.51 1.31 1.84
C TYR A 78 28.27 2.22 0.65
N VAL A 79 27.33 3.14 0.82
CA VAL A 79 26.98 4.14 -0.17
C VAL A 79 27.31 5.52 0.40
N PRO A 80 28.33 6.23 -0.12
CA PRO A 80 28.76 7.54 0.35
C PRO A 80 27.77 8.67 -0.01
N LEU A 81 26.50 8.36 -0.25
CA LEU A 81 25.48 9.33 -0.60
C LEU A 81 24.95 10.00 0.67
N MET A 82 25.27 11.28 0.81
CA MET A 82 25.00 12.10 1.98
C MET A 82 23.70 12.90 1.77
N LEU A 83 22.55 12.21 1.73
CA LEU A 83 21.24 12.86 1.57
C LEU A 83 20.71 13.41 2.90
N PRO A 84 20.21 14.66 2.95
CA PRO A 84 19.35 15.08 4.04
C PRO A 84 18.01 14.34 3.93
N VAL A 85 17.42 13.98 5.07
CA VAL A 85 16.04 13.49 5.09
C VAL A 85 15.14 14.71 5.01
N ARG A 86 14.30 14.77 3.97
CA ARG A 86 13.31 15.84 3.84
C ARG A 86 12.25 15.70 4.91
N GLY A 87 11.73 16.82 5.38
CA GLY A 87 10.80 16.82 6.49
C GLY A 87 10.46 18.22 6.96
N ASP A 88 9.41 18.32 7.77
CA ASP A 88 9.15 19.48 8.61
C ASP A 88 9.74 19.24 10.01
N HIS A 89 9.35 20.06 11.00
CA HIS A 89 9.86 19.95 12.37
C HIS A 89 9.54 18.60 13.04
N ASP A 90 8.41 17.96 12.68
CA ASP A 90 7.90 16.78 13.38
C ASP A 90 7.84 15.54 12.49
N LYS A 91 8.00 15.71 11.18
CA LYS A 91 7.85 14.68 10.16
C LYS A 91 9.10 14.55 9.32
N ALA A 92 9.65 13.34 9.28
CA ALA A 92 10.73 12.97 8.38
C ALA A 92 10.28 11.96 7.31
N HIS A 93 10.63 12.22 6.06
CA HIS A 93 10.38 11.39 4.90
C HIS A 93 11.55 10.43 4.66
N VAL A 94 11.72 9.45 5.54
CA VAL A 94 12.86 8.52 5.48
C VAL A 94 12.76 7.48 4.36
N GLN A 95 11.57 7.23 3.79
CA GLN A 95 11.38 6.24 2.72
C GLN A 95 12.14 6.60 1.44
N GLU A 96 12.37 7.89 1.18
CA GLU A 96 13.16 8.35 0.02
C GLU A 96 14.60 7.81 0.05
N LEU A 97 15.11 7.42 1.23
CA LEU A 97 16.43 6.82 1.35
C LEU A 97 16.52 5.46 0.64
N HIS A 98 15.41 4.71 0.53
CA HIS A 98 15.38 3.47 -0.24
C HIS A 98 15.64 3.67 -1.74
N GLU A 99 15.28 4.84 -2.29
CA GLU A 99 15.53 5.16 -3.70
C GLU A 99 17.03 5.16 -4.03
N ALA A 100 17.89 5.52 -3.07
CA ALA A 100 19.34 5.47 -3.25
C ALA A 100 19.86 4.03 -3.41
N CYS A 101 19.19 3.06 -2.78
CA CYS A 101 19.58 1.65 -2.85
C CYS A 101 18.98 0.90 -4.04
N LYS A 102 18.01 1.48 -4.77
CA LYS A 102 17.45 0.88 -5.99
C LYS A 102 18.45 0.70 -7.13
N VAL A 103 19.62 1.32 -7.03
CA VAL A 103 20.74 1.07 -7.93
C VAL A 103 21.23 -0.38 -7.83
N PHE A 104 20.95 -1.06 -6.73
CA PHE A 104 21.18 -2.48 -6.53
C PHE A 104 19.88 -3.29 -6.73
N PRO A 105 19.94 -4.53 -7.25
CA PRO A 105 18.76 -5.37 -7.44
C PRO A 105 18.00 -5.65 -6.12
N TYR A 106 16.72 -5.26 -6.06
CA TYR A 106 15.91 -5.28 -4.84
C TYR A 106 16.54 -4.57 -3.64
N GLY A 107 17.41 -3.57 -3.92
CA GLY A 107 18.16 -2.91 -2.87
C GLY A 107 17.32 -1.98 -2.00
N TYR A 108 17.60 -2.02 -0.70
CA TYR A 108 16.99 -1.16 0.30
C TYR A 108 18.01 -0.79 1.38
N VAL A 109 17.63 0.16 2.24
CA VAL A 109 18.50 0.68 3.29
C VAL A 109 18.45 -0.29 4.46
N ALA A 110 19.62 -0.74 4.90
CA ALA A 110 19.75 -1.65 6.02
C ALA A 110 19.37 -0.99 7.35
N SER A 111 18.97 -1.83 8.30
CA SER A 111 18.72 -1.49 9.69
C SER A 111 19.48 -2.47 10.59
N LEU A 112 19.64 -2.17 11.89
CA LEU A 112 20.21 -3.16 12.81
C LEU A 112 19.38 -4.43 12.92
N GLY A 113 18.05 -4.33 12.69
CA GLY A 113 17.16 -5.49 12.60
C GLY A 113 17.43 -6.40 11.40
N GLU A 114 18.34 -6.05 10.49
CA GLU A 114 18.76 -6.92 9.41
C GLU A 114 19.85 -7.91 9.84
N PHE A 115 20.49 -7.73 10.99
CA PHE A 115 21.64 -8.53 11.43
C PHE A 115 21.24 -9.54 12.48
N GLN A 116 21.89 -10.70 12.47
CA GLN A 116 21.67 -11.75 13.47
C GLN A 116 21.91 -11.27 14.89
N ASP A 117 22.97 -10.48 15.06
CA ASP A 117 23.38 -9.87 16.31
C ASP A 117 24.22 -8.62 16.03
N THR A 118 24.53 -7.88 17.09
CA THR A 118 25.34 -6.65 17.00
C THR A 118 26.80 -6.93 16.63
N THR A 119 27.32 -8.14 16.88
CA THR A 119 28.68 -8.55 16.49
C THR A 119 28.82 -8.63 14.98
N GLN A 120 27.85 -9.23 14.29
CA GLN A 120 27.78 -9.32 12.84
C GLN A 120 27.84 -7.94 12.18
N PHE A 121 27.03 -7.01 12.69
CA PHE A 121 27.05 -5.64 12.23
C PHE A 121 28.40 -4.94 12.52
N ASN A 122 28.98 -5.12 13.71
CA ASN A 122 30.26 -4.50 14.07
C ASN A 122 31.42 -4.99 13.20
N THR A 123 31.45 -6.28 12.87
CA THR A 123 32.42 -6.86 11.93
C THR A 123 32.29 -6.21 10.56
N LEU A 124 31.07 -6.15 10.01
CA LEU A 124 30.82 -5.50 8.73
C LEU A 124 31.23 -4.01 8.75
N LYS A 125 30.84 -3.29 9.81
CA LYS A 125 31.14 -1.87 10.00
C LYS A 125 32.65 -1.57 9.95
N SER A 126 33.51 -2.48 10.40
CA SER A 126 34.96 -2.29 10.36
C SER A 126 35.52 -2.10 8.94
N GLN A 127 34.77 -2.52 7.92
CA GLN A 127 35.13 -2.41 6.50
C GLN A 127 34.70 -1.07 5.87
N PHE A 128 33.94 -0.25 6.60
CA PHE A 128 33.28 0.93 6.05
C PHE A 128 33.83 2.25 6.64
N PRO A 129 34.02 3.31 5.83
CA PRO A 129 34.75 4.52 6.22
C PRO A 129 33.98 5.54 7.09
N SER A 130 32.80 5.21 7.65
CA SER A 130 31.98 6.13 8.46
C SER A 130 31.52 5.49 9.77
N GLY A 131 31.51 6.22 10.88
CA GLY A 131 31.07 5.68 12.17
C GLY A 131 29.55 5.65 12.39
N LEU A 132 28.78 6.32 11.53
CA LEU A 132 27.34 6.56 11.66
C LEU A 132 26.64 6.50 10.30
N TYR A 133 25.66 5.61 10.16
CA TYR A 133 24.93 5.39 8.90
C TYR A 133 23.45 5.72 9.05
N ARG A 134 22.87 6.40 8.08
CA ARG A 134 21.46 6.73 8.07
C ARG A 134 20.61 5.47 7.85
N THR A 135 19.47 5.36 8.53
CA THR A 135 18.50 4.28 8.32
C THR A 135 17.08 4.84 8.18
N THR A 136 16.13 3.98 7.81
CA THR A 136 14.73 4.36 7.55
C THR A 136 13.85 4.30 8.79
N ILE A 137 14.40 4.70 9.93
CA ILE A 137 13.64 4.85 11.19
C ILE A 137 13.38 6.34 11.40
N ALA A 138 12.11 6.67 11.63
CA ALA A 138 11.66 8.01 11.95
C ALA A 138 10.63 8.00 13.07
N ARG A 139 10.51 9.15 13.74
CA ARG A 139 9.46 9.38 14.73
C ARG A 139 8.09 9.27 14.05
N MET A 140 7.12 8.69 14.77
CA MET A 140 5.73 8.58 14.35
C MET A 140 5.11 9.97 14.23
N HIS A 141 4.36 10.18 13.15
CA HIS A 141 3.68 11.46 12.90
C HIS A 141 2.63 11.83 13.96
N SER A 142 2.09 10.85 14.69
CA SER A 142 1.08 11.08 15.72
C SER A 142 1.65 11.62 17.03
N VAL A 143 2.96 11.86 17.10
CA VAL A 143 3.66 12.18 18.33
C VAL A 143 4.14 13.63 18.29
N TYR A 144 3.21 14.51 18.62
CA TYR A 144 3.47 15.93 18.85
C TYR A 144 4.17 16.12 20.20
N ASP A 145 5.17 17.00 20.24
CA ASP A 145 5.87 17.36 21.48
C ASP A 145 5.86 18.88 21.59
N ASP A 146 4.96 19.39 22.43
CA ASP A 146 4.87 20.83 22.72
C ASP A 146 6.03 21.32 23.61
N HIS A 147 6.82 20.40 24.17
CA HIS A 147 7.94 20.71 25.04
C HIS A 147 9.24 20.66 24.24
N VAL A 148 9.52 21.78 23.57
CA VAL A 148 10.81 22.00 22.94
C VAL A 148 11.77 22.50 24.03
N TYR A 149 12.85 21.76 24.28
CA TYR A 149 13.79 22.08 25.36
C TYR A 149 15.01 22.84 24.82
N ASP A 150 15.48 23.83 25.57
CA ASP A 150 16.69 24.60 25.24
C ASP A 150 17.99 23.76 25.33
N ILE A 151 17.96 22.63 26.06
CA ILE A 151 19.12 21.76 26.25
C ILE A 151 18.77 20.30 25.90
N CYS A 152 19.54 19.72 24.97
CA CYS A 152 19.40 18.33 24.50
C CYS A 152 19.95 17.31 25.49
N ASN A 153 19.33 17.17 26.65
CA ASN A 153 19.71 16.15 27.61
C ASN A 153 19.04 14.80 27.32
N PRO A 154 19.67 13.68 27.71
CA PRO A 154 18.99 12.40 27.88
C PRO A 154 17.66 12.56 28.60
N ASN A 155 16.59 12.06 28.00
CA ASN A 155 15.29 12.10 28.64
C ASN A 155 15.26 11.05 29.76
N LYS A 156 14.94 11.38 31.02
CA LYS A 156 14.75 10.38 32.09
C LYS A 156 13.64 9.37 31.79
N LEU A 157 12.80 9.64 30.79
CA LEU A 157 11.75 8.77 30.26
C LEU A 157 12.07 8.26 28.84
N TYR A 158 13.33 8.20 28.41
CA TYR A 158 13.72 7.75 27.06
C TYR A 158 13.10 6.39 26.67
N GLU A 159 12.89 5.51 27.65
CA GLU A 159 12.12 4.25 27.59
C GLU A 159 10.60 4.40 27.36
N VAL A 160 10.10 5.60 27.13
CA VAL A 160 8.75 5.84 26.60
C VAL A 160 8.85 6.37 25.16
N PHE A 161 9.99 6.97 24.81
CA PHE A 161 10.17 7.66 23.54
C PHE A 161 10.65 6.77 22.40
N TRP A 162 11.39 5.69 22.65
CA TRP A 162 11.68 4.67 21.63
C TRP A 162 10.42 4.10 20.95
N LYS A 163 9.32 3.90 21.70
CA LYS A 163 8.01 3.46 21.15
C LYS A 163 7.39 4.46 20.17
N LYS A 164 7.87 5.70 20.18
CA LYS A 164 7.44 6.77 19.27
C LYS A 164 8.20 6.73 17.94
N PHE A 165 9.12 5.80 17.73
CA PHE A 165 9.80 5.59 16.47
C PHE A 165 9.32 4.32 15.77
N ARG A 166 9.32 4.36 14.44
CA ARG A 166 8.98 3.22 13.58
C ARG A 166 10.04 3.04 12.52
N TYR A 167 10.38 1.79 12.25
CA TYR A 167 11.08 1.41 11.04
C TYR A 167 10.10 1.47 9.87
N TYR A 168 10.51 2.09 8.77
CA TYR A 168 9.77 2.16 7.51
C TYR A 168 10.53 1.32 6.49
N GLY A 169 9.97 0.18 6.13
CA GLY A 169 10.61 -0.75 5.20
C GLY A 169 10.33 -0.45 3.73
N PRO A 170 11.00 -1.18 2.82
CA PRO A 170 10.97 -0.91 1.38
C PRO A 170 9.64 -1.21 0.70
N HIS A 171 8.73 -1.94 1.35
CA HIS A 171 7.40 -2.29 0.84
C HIS A 171 6.27 -1.57 1.58
N ASN A 172 6.54 -0.36 2.10
CA ASN A 172 5.62 0.43 2.92
C ASN A 172 5.12 -0.30 4.19
N ASN A 173 5.84 -1.32 4.64
CA ASN A 173 5.61 -1.92 5.94
C ASN A 173 6.22 -1.04 7.03
N THR A 174 5.58 -1.00 8.19
CA THR A 174 6.09 -0.33 9.38
C THR A 174 6.24 -1.33 10.51
N LEU A 175 7.37 -1.24 11.21
CA LEU A 175 7.69 -2.15 12.32
C LEU A 175 8.11 -1.34 13.55
N ASP A 176 7.84 -1.92 14.71
CA ASP A 176 8.31 -1.44 15.99
C ASP A 176 9.83 -1.61 16.07
N VAL A 177 10.51 -0.64 16.67
CA VAL A 177 11.97 -0.70 16.87
C VAL A 177 12.22 -1.33 18.25
N PRO A 178 12.89 -2.49 18.32
CA PRO A 178 13.20 -3.15 19.60
C PRO A 178 14.05 -2.27 20.53
N GLN A 179 13.91 -2.46 21.84
CA GLN A 179 14.54 -1.62 22.88
C GLN A 179 16.03 -1.78 22.87
N GLU A 180 16.42 -3.04 22.81
CA GLU A 180 17.76 -3.57 22.89
C GLU A 180 18.67 -3.06 21.76
N LEU A 181 18.07 -2.50 20.71
CA LEU A 181 18.80 -1.92 19.59
C LEU A 181 19.04 -0.41 19.78
N TRP A 182 18.46 0.24 20.78
CA TRP A 182 18.76 1.64 21.10
C TRP A 182 20.02 1.77 21.93
N LYS A 183 20.75 2.85 21.71
CA LYS A 183 21.84 3.23 22.62
C LYS A 183 21.23 3.71 23.93
N ASP A 184 21.88 3.38 25.06
CA ASP A 184 21.50 3.93 26.36
C ASP A 184 21.31 5.45 26.27
N GLU A 185 20.31 5.97 26.99
CA GLU A 185 19.96 7.40 27.04
C GLU A 185 19.36 7.99 25.75
N HIS A 186 19.12 7.17 24.72
CA HIS A 186 18.44 7.56 23.49
C HIS A 186 17.03 6.95 23.36
N PRO A 187 16.09 7.61 22.66
CA PRO A 187 16.24 8.90 21.98
C PRO A 187 16.33 10.10 22.95
N MET A 188 17.08 11.13 22.58
CA MET A 188 17.22 12.37 23.36
C MET A 188 15.94 13.23 23.31
N LEU A 189 15.85 14.24 24.19
CA LEU A 189 14.81 15.27 24.11
C LEU A 189 14.88 16.07 22.79
N ILE A 190 13.73 16.56 22.32
CA ILE A 190 13.67 17.44 21.13
C ILE A 190 14.19 18.83 21.50
N CYS A 191 15.06 19.37 20.66
CA CYS A 191 15.62 20.72 20.79
C CYS A 191 15.18 21.60 19.63
N VAL A 192 14.99 22.89 19.92
CA VAL A 192 14.40 23.89 19.01
C VAL A 192 15.13 23.96 17.66
N ASP A 193 16.46 23.87 17.68
CA ASP A 193 17.25 24.16 16.49
C ASP A 193 17.45 22.94 15.57
N LEU A 194 17.30 21.72 16.09
CA LEU A 194 17.66 20.48 15.40
C LEU A 194 16.74 19.31 15.83
N PRO A 195 15.48 19.24 15.35
CA PRO A 195 14.55 18.20 15.77
C PRO A 195 15.09 16.81 15.40
N ARG A 196 15.36 16.00 16.43
CA ARG A 196 15.94 14.65 16.31
C ARG A 196 14.87 13.60 15.99
N ILE A 197 14.27 13.75 14.82
CA ILE A 197 13.09 12.96 14.38
C ILE A 197 13.45 11.76 13.50
N THR A 198 14.74 11.47 13.35
CA THR A 198 15.28 10.38 12.51
C THR A 198 16.39 9.66 13.23
N VAL A 199 16.83 8.51 12.71
CA VAL A 199 17.84 7.67 13.38
C VAL A 199 19.04 7.41 12.47
N ALA A 200 20.20 7.21 13.09
CA ALA A 200 21.36 6.57 12.49
C ALA A 200 21.80 5.35 13.29
N ILE A 201 22.50 4.46 12.59
CA ILE A 201 23.14 3.28 13.11
C ILE A 201 24.57 3.64 13.47
N SER A 202 24.92 3.50 14.75
CA SER A 202 26.30 3.52 15.23
C SER A 202 26.77 2.09 15.46
N ASN A 203 26.71 1.58 16.68
CA ASN A 203 26.63 0.15 17.05
C ASN A 203 25.24 -0.18 17.65
N ALA A 204 24.45 0.88 17.87
CA ALA A 204 23.07 0.90 18.30
C ALA A 204 22.39 2.10 17.60
N TYR A 205 21.07 2.18 17.67
CA TYR A 205 20.29 3.29 17.17
C TYR A 205 20.52 4.55 18.01
N VAL A 206 20.81 5.64 17.31
CA VAL A 206 20.90 6.98 17.89
C VAL A 206 20.00 7.92 17.10
N ASP A 207 19.16 8.67 17.80
CA ASP A 207 18.35 9.72 17.18
C ASP A 207 19.24 10.90 16.77
N ILE A 208 19.00 11.38 15.56
CA ILE A 208 19.73 12.49 14.96
C ILE A 208 18.79 13.39 14.16
N PRO A 209 19.20 14.63 13.86
CA PRO A 209 18.37 15.56 13.09
C PRO A 209 18.14 15.08 11.66
N ALA A 210 16.98 15.42 11.08
CA ALA A 210 16.66 15.07 9.69
C ALA A 210 17.68 15.66 8.69
N MET A 211 18.19 16.86 8.97
CA MET A 211 19.19 17.55 8.14
C MET A 211 20.60 16.92 8.20
N ALA A 212 20.88 16.03 9.16
CA ALA A 212 22.21 15.46 9.29
C ALA A 212 22.51 14.55 8.09
N ARG A 213 23.47 14.93 7.25
CA ARG A 213 23.84 14.13 6.09
C ARG A 213 24.72 12.98 6.54
N ARG A 214 24.32 11.75 6.28
CA ARG A 214 25.03 10.53 6.67
C ARG A 214 24.96 9.52 5.53
N ALA A 215 26.00 8.70 5.41
CA ALA A 215 26.07 7.64 4.42
C ALA A 215 25.00 6.57 4.68
N LEU A 216 24.70 5.78 3.66
CA LEU A 216 23.76 4.66 3.73
C LEU A 216 24.53 3.34 3.69
N ILE A 217 23.95 2.33 4.33
CA ILE A 217 24.31 0.94 4.04
C ILE A 217 23.13 0.37 3.28
N CYS A 218 23.37 -0.05 2.04
CA CYS A 218 22.37 -0.72 1.22
C CYS A 218 22.57 -2.23 1.33
N THR A 219 21.50 -2.96 1.55
CA THR A 219 21.47 -4.41 1.36
C THR A 219 20.56 -4.74 0.18
N TYR A 220 20.82 -5.84 -0.50
CA TYR A 220 20.21 -6.19 -1.78
C TYR A 220 20.33 -7.70 -2.05
N GLY A 221 19.72 -8.18 -3.14
CA GLY A 221 19.66 -9.60 -3.47
C GLY A 221 18.31 -10.21 -3.10
N ASN A 222 18.29 -11.28 -2.30
CA ASN A 222 17.03 -11.91 -1.90
C ASN A 222 16.17 -10.94 -1.06
N ASN A 223 14.86 -10.88 -1.33
CA ASN A 223 13.92 -9.97 -0.64
C ASN A 223 14.07 -9.99 0.90
N PRO A 224 13.79 -8.87 1.59
CA PRO A 224 13.80 -8.79 3.06
C PRO A 224 12.91 -9.89 3.66
N ASN A 225 13.45 -10.68 4.59
CA ASN A 225 12.77 -11.86 5.15
C ASN A 225 11.87 -11.45 6.35
N ILE A 226 10.64 -11.05 6.05
CA ILE A 226 9.49 -11.69 6.74
C ILE A 226 9.42 -13.09 6.12
N PRO A 227 9.28 -14.19 6.90
CA PRO A 227 9.56 -15.56 6.45
C PRO A 227 9.05 -15.84 5.04
N ALA A 228 9.97 -16.26 4.16
CA ALA A 228 9.65 -16.63 2.79
C ALA A 228 8.58 -17.73 2.80
N LEU A 229 7.38 -17.37 2.35
CA LEU A 229 6.42 -18.36 1.89
C LEU A 229 7.16 -19.23 0.87
N GLN A 230 7.13 -20.56 1.03
CA GLN A 230 7.62 -21.46 0.02
C GLN A 230 6.92 -21.12 -1.31
N ILE A 231 7.56 -21.32 -2.47
CA ILE A 231 6.98 -20.84 -3.75
C ILE A 231 5.59 -21.48 -4.00
N HIS A 232 5.34 -22.69 -3.49
CA HIS A 232 4.02 -23.31 -3.49
C HIS A 232 2.99 -22.59 -2.59
N GLU A 233 3.43 -21.93 -1.52
CA GLU A 233 2.60 -21.09 -0.65
C GLU A 233 2.41 -19.67 -1.23
N GLN A 234 3.24 -19.26 -2.20
CA GLN A 234 3.11 -17.97 -2.91
C GLN A 234 2.14 -18.04 -4.09
N CYS A 235 1.86 -19.25 -4.58
CA CYS A 235 0.82 -19.44 -5.58
C CYS A 235 -0.51 -18.91 -5.04
N SER A 236 -1.31 -18.34 -5.93
CA SER A 236 -2.71 -18.10 -5.61
C SER A 236 -3.33 -19.39 -5.07
N GLN A 237 -4.33 -19.31 -4.20
CA GLN A 237 -5.11 -20.49 -3.75
C GLN A 237 -5.78 -21.26 -4.91
N LEU A 238 -5.73 -20.69 -6.12
CA LEU A 238 -6.29 -21.16 -7.38
C LEU A 238 -5.20 -21.55 -8.39
N ALA A 239 -3.98 -21.74 -7.92
CA ALA A 239 -2.84 -22.13 -8.71
C ALA A 239 -2.10 -23.24 -8.00
N HIS A 240 -1.53 -24.14 -8.78
CA HIS A 240 -0.55 -25.09 -8.29
C HIS A 240 0.84 -24.69 -8.78
N TYR A 241 1.84 -25.14 -8.04
CA TYR A 241 3.21 -24.99 -8.46
C TYR A 241 3.54 -26.08 -9.48
N ASP A 242 3.83 -25.68 -10.71
CA ASP A 242 4.34 -26.59 -11.73
C ASP A 242 5.87 -26.73 -11.53
N GLU A 243 6.29 -27.88 -11.02
CA GLU A 243 7.70 -28.17 -10.77
C GLU A 243 8.54 -28.23 -12.05
N LYS A 244 7.94 -28.59 -13.20
CA LYS A 244 8.64 -28.65 -14.49
C LYS A 244 8.89 -27.26 -15.04
N GLN A 245 7.92 -26.37 -14.87
CA GLN A 245 8.01 -24.98 -15.33
C GLN A 245 8.59 -24.04 -14.26
N GLN A 246 8.85 -24.55 -13.06
CA GLN A 246 9.38 -23.83 -11.90
C GLN A 246 8.57 -22.56 -11.55
N ARG A 247 7.25 -22.59 -11.77
CA ARG A 247 6.36 -21.43 -11.61
C ARG A 247 4.97 -21.84 -11.14
N CYS A 248 4.23 -20.89 -10.56
CA CYS A 248 2.81 -21.07 -10.31
C CYS A 248 2.04 -21.05 -11.63
N VAL A 249 1.05 -21.92 -11.76
CA VAL A 249 0.14 -21.99 -12.91
C VAL A 249 -1.28 -22.01 -12.35
N CYS A 250 -2.11 -21.05 -12.77
CA CYS A 250 -3.52 -21.09 -12.40
C CYS A 250 -4.14 -22.40 -12.87
N ASP A 251 -4.91 -23.05 -11.99
CA ASP A 251 -5.56 -24.34 -12.28
C ASP A 251 -6.45 -24.24 -13.53
N SER A 252 -7.03 -23.06 -13.74
CA SER A 252 -7.67 -22.62 -14.98
C SER A 252 -6.81 -21.57 -15.71
N PRO A 253 -6.09 -21.93 -16.78
CA PRO A 253 -5.22 -21.01 -17.52
C PRO A 253 -5.94 -19.76 -18.08
N LYS A 254 -7.25 -19.89 -18.39
CA LYS A 254 -8.08 -18.78 -18.88
C LYS A 254 -8.32 -17.65 -17.86
N PHE A 255 -8.04 -17.90 -16.58
CA PHE A 255 -8.21 -16.93 -15.50
C PHE A 255 -6.88 -16.37 -14.99
N GLU A 256 -5.78 -16.64 -15.69
CA GLU A 256 -4.50 -15.96 -15.47
C GLU A 256 -4.67 -14.45 -15.62
N ALA A 257 -4.42 -13.71 -14.53
CA ALA A 257 -4.61 -12.26 -14.50
C ALA A 257 -3.75 -11.57 -15.54
N LYS A 258 -2.50 -12.03 -15.69
CA LYS A 258 -1.54 -11.48 -16.64
C LYS A 258 -1.98 -11.65 -18.08
N THR A 259 -2.67 -12.75 -18.41
CA THR A 259 -3.20 -12.98 -19.76
C THR A 259 -4.47 -12.16 -20.03
N ARG A 260 -5.30 -11.94 -19.00
CA ARG A 260 -6.58 -11.21 -19.14
C ARG A 260 -6.44 -9.70 -19.19
N ASP A 261 -5.58 -9.12 -18.34
CA ASP A 261 -5.29 -7.69 -18.36
C ASP A 261 -3.78 -7.47 -18.19
N PRO A 262 -3.00 -7.68 -19.28
CA PRO A 262 -1.55 -7.52 -19.23
C PRO A 262 -1.13 -6.12 -18.75
N GLN A 263 -1.90 -5.07 -19.09
CA GLN A 263 -1.55 -3.71 -18.68
C GLN A 263 -1.60 -3.52 -17.16
N MET A 264 -2.53 -4.19 -16.47
CA MET A 264 -2.67 -4.10 -15.02
C MET A 264 -1.76 -5.08 -14.27
N TYR A 265 -1.48 -6.25 -14.85
CA TYR A 265 -0.84 -7.36 -14.14
C TYR A 265 0.55 -7.76 -14.68
N ASP A 266 1.14 -7.05 -15.64
CA ASP A 266 2.46 -7.39 -16.21
C ASP A 266 3.58 -7.45 -15.15
N SER A 267 3.49 -6.63 -14.10
CA SER A 267 4.44 -6.65 -12.99
C SER A 267 4.36 -7.88 -12.08
N TYR A 268 3.29 -8.68 -12.19
CA TYR A 268 3.08 -9.88 -11.38
C TYR A 268 3.54 -11.14 -12.15
N PRO A 269 4.22 -12.10 -11.50
CA PRO A 269 4.48 -13.40 -12.09
C PRO A 269 3.18 -14.16 -12.36
N GLU A 270 3.20 -15.00 -13.39
CA GLU A 270 2.08 -15.90 -13.72
C GLU A 270 1.77 -16.84 -12.53
N GLY A 271 0.49 -17.12 -12.31
CA GLY A 271 -0.02 -17.96 -11.22
C GLY A 271 -0.03 -17.32 -9.83
N ILE A 272 0.46 -16.08 -9.67
CA ILE A 272 0.38 -15.33 -8.40
C ILE A 272 -1.00 -14.67 -8.24
N ILE A 273 -1.61 -14.23 -9.33
CA ILE A 273 -2.97 -13.67 -9.33
C ILE A 273 -3.81 -14.48 -10.33
N CYS A 274 -4.74 -15.27 -9.81
CA CYS A 274 -5.74 -15.96 -10.62
C CYS A 274 -7.10 -15.31 -10.37
N LEU A 275 -7.70 -14.76 -11.42
CA LEU A 275 -8.98 -14.04 -11.39
C LEU A 275 -10.15 -15.01 -11.62
N GLU A 276 -10.17 -16.10 -10.85
CA GLU A 276 -11.25 -17.08 -10.86
C GLU A 276 -12.05 -16.93 -9.56
N CYS A 277 -13.35 -16.64 -9.65
CA CYS A 277 -14.22 -17.05 -8.56
C CYS A 277 -14.32 -18.59 -8.65
N PHE A 278 -13.54 -19.28 -7.81
CA PHE A 278 -13.32 -20.74 -7.71
C PHE A 278 -14.19 -21.69 -8.55
N HIS A 279 -13.51 -22.60 -9.28
CA HIS A 279 -13.99 -23.97 -9.55
C HIS A 279 -14.22 -24.72 -8.21
N LEU A 280 -15.31 -24.41 -7.51
CA LEU A 280 -15.98 -25.45 -6.75
C LEU A 280 -16.74 -26.29 -7.78
N PRO A 281 -16.66 -27.64 -7.76
CA PRO A 281 -17.50 -28.50 -8.60
C PRO A 281 -19.02 -28.33 -8.35
N ARG A 282 -19.40 -27.35 -7.52
CA ARG A 282 -20.74 -26.99 -7.09
C ARG A 282 -20.85 -25.47 -6.85
N MET A 283 -20.45 -24.65 -7.83
CA MET A 283 -21.01 -23.30 -7.88
C MET A 283 -22.52 -23.45 -8.15
N PRO A 284 -23.41 -22.88 -7.32
CA PRO A 284 -24.80 -22.77 -7.70
C PRO A 284 -24.89 -21.95 -9.00
N ALA A 285 -25.87 -22.24 -9.85
CA ALA A 285 -26.17 -21.50 -11.08
C ALA A 285 -26.54 -20.01 -10.87
N LYS A 286 -26.31 -19.46 -9.67
CA LYS A 286 -26.69 -18.11 -9.25
C LYS A 286 -25.49 -17.48 -8.54
N GLY A 287 -24.92 -16.40 -9.10
CA GLY A 287 -23.84 -15.61 -8.52
C GLY A 287 -24.32 -14.76 -7.32
N GLY A 288 -23.89 -13.50 -7.25
CA GLY A 288 -24.24 -12.58 -6.16
C GLY A 288 -25.07 -11.40 -6.62
N ALA A 289 -25.85 -10.84 -5.70
CA ALA A 289 -26.44 -9.52 -5.90
C ALA A 289 -25.49 -8.45 -5.36
N ILE A 290 -25.09 -7.51 -6.20
CA ILE A 290 -24.09 -6.49 -5.90
C ILE A 290 -24.66 -5.11 -6.23
N VAL A 291 -24.59 -4.19 -5.28
CA VAL A 291 -24.85 -2.76 -5.53
C VAL A 291 -23.54 -2.01 -5.41
N PHE A 292 -23.14 -1.31 -6.48
CA PHE A 292 -22.04 -0.34 -6.42
C PHE A 292 -22.61 1.02 -6.02
N ILE A 293 -22.09 1.60 -4.94
CA ILE A 293 -22.39 2.98 -4.54
C ILE A 293 -21.15 3.83 -4.84
N LEU A 294 -21.23 4.61 -5.92
CA LEU A 294 -20.15 5.48 -6.38
C LEU A 294 -20.34 6.89 -5.80
N SER A 295 -19.28 7.49 -5.24
CA SER A 295 -19.35 8.83 -4.66
C SER A 295 -19.19 9.92 -5.71
N GLN A 296 -20.10 10.90 -5.69
CA GLN A 296 -19.99 12.19 -6.36
C GLN A 296 -20.06 13.36 -5.36
N SER A 297 -19.46 13.18 -4.20
CA SER A 297 -19.40 14.21 -3.16
C SER A 297 -18.59 15.44 -3.61
N GLN A 298 -18.69 16.54 -2.85
CA GLN A 298 -17.86 17.74 -3.04
C GLN A 298 -16.36 17.47 -2.91
N SER A 299 -15.97 16.41 -2.21
CA SER A 299 -14.58 16.00 -2.06
C SER A 299 -14.09 15.09 -3.19
N THR A 300 -14.97 14.58 -4.04
CA THR A 300 -14.61 13.73 -5.18
C THR A 300 -14.15 14.63 -6.35
N THR A 301 -13.05 14.28 -7.02
CA THR A 301 -12.65 14.94 -8.27
C THR A 301 -13.21 14.23 -9.50
N TYR A 302 -13.16 14.86 -10.68
CA TYR A 302 -13.54 14.18 -11.92
C TYR A 302 -12.67 12.94 -12.21
N GLY A 303 -11.38 12.99 -11.89
CA GLY A 303 -10.47 11.84 -12.03
C GLY A 303 -10.87 10.70 -11.10
N ASP A 304 -11.18 11.02 -9.84
CA ASP A 304 -11.69 10.06 -8.86
C ASP A 304 -13.02 9.42 -9.29
N TRP A 305 -13.93 10.23 -9.86
CA TRP A 305 -15.18 9.75 -10.44
C TRP A 305 -14.93 8.73 -11.56
N PHE A 306 -14.05 9.05 -12.49
CA PHE A 306 -13.69 8.15 -13.58
C PHE A 306 -13.08 6.84 -13.07
N LEU A 307 -12.14 6.91 -12.12
CA LEU A 307 -11.45 5.73 -11.58
C LEU A 307 -12.37 4.78 -10.82
N GLN A 308 -13.37 5.29 -10.10
CA GLN A 308 -14.40 4.48 -9.47
C GLN A 308 -15.17 3.64 -10.51
N LYS A 309 -15.56 4.26 -11.64
CA LYS A 309 -16.26 3.57 -12.72
C LYS A 309 -15.36 2.51 -13.37
N VAL A 310 -14.10 2.85 -13.65
CA VAL A 310 -13.12 1.89 -14.23
C VAL A 310 -12.90 0.70 -13.31
N PHE A 311 -12.76 0.93 -12.01
CA PHE A 311 -12.62 -0.15 -11.03
C PHE A 311 -13.84 -1.08 -11.06
N MET A 312 -15.05 -0.51 -11.01
CA MET A 312 -16.29 -1.24 -11.08
C MET A 312 -16.36 -2.12 -12.34
N GLN A 313 -16.07 -1.56 -13.52
CA GLN A 313 -16.09 -2.34 -14.78
C GLN A 313 -15.11 -3.51 -14.75
N ARG A 314 -13.87 -3.26 -14.29
CA ARG A 314 -12.85 -4.31 -14.19
C ARG A 314 -13.26 -5.42 -13.22
N LEU A 315 -13.88 -5.05 -12.09
CA LEU A 315 -14.41 -6.01 -11.13
C LEU A 315 -15.57 -6.81 -11.72
N LEU A 316 -16.47 -6.19 -12.49
CA LEU A 316 -17.59 -6.89 -13.11
C LEU A 316 -17.15 -7.91 -14.16
N LYS A 317 -16.11 -7.59 -14.94
CA LYS A 317 -15.52 -8.52 -15.94
C LYS A 317 -14.93 -9.79 -15.33
N ILE A 318 -14.65 -9.80 -14.03
CA ILE A 318 -14.12 -10.97 -13.31
C ILE A 318 -15.17 -11.69 -12.45
N LEU A 319 -16.38 -11.15 -12.32
CA LEU A 319 -17.46 -11.73 -11.52
C LEU A 319 -18.52 -12.37 -12.42
N PRO A 320 -18.51 -13.70 -12.61
CA PRO A 320 -19.51 -14.38 -13.43
C PRO A 320 -20.89 -14.37 -12.75
N ASN A 321 -21.97 -14.29 -13.54
CA ASN A 321 -23.36 -14.42 -13.10
C ASN A 321 -23.78 -13.46 -11.97
N ALA A 322 -23.20 -12.26 -11.92
CA ALA A 322 -23.54 -11.24 -10.93
C ALA A 322 -24.80 -10.46 -11.35
N LEU A 323 -25.73 -10.32 -10.41
CA LEU A 323 -26.85 -9.39 -10.50
C LEU A 323 -26.38 -8.04 -9.95
N VAL A 324 -26.37 -7.00 -10.77
CA VAL A 324 -25.65 -5.75 -10.49
C VAL A 324 -26.59 -4.57 -10.60
N ALA A 325 -26.52 -3.66 -9.62
CA ALA A 325 -27.05 -2.31 -9.75
C ALA A 325 -25.96 -1.27 -9.48
N ILE A 326 -26.12 -0.10 -10.08
CA ILE A 326 -25.20 1.03 -9.89
C ILE A 326 -25.99 2.19 -9.30
N MET A 327 -25.44 2.74 -8.24
CA MET A 327 -25.99 3.85 -7.50
C MET A 327 -24.97 4.98 -7.41
N VAL A 328 -25.46 6.20 -7.54
CA VAL A 328 -24.65 7.40 -7.34
C VAL A 328 -25.01 7.99 -6.00
N ASN A 329 -24.02 8.08 -5.11
CA ASN A 329 -24.11 8.80 -3.86
C ASN A 329 -23.78 10.27 -4.09
N ASN A 330 -24.83 11.09 -4.02
CA ASN A 330 -24.75 12.53 -3.94
C ASN A 330 -25.95 13.05 -3.14
N GLY A 331 -26.15 14.38 -3.09
CA GLY A 331 -27.22 14.99 -2.31
C GLY A 331 -28.63 14.50 -2.72
N TRP A 332 -28.74 13.94 -3.93
CA TRP A 332 -29.93 13.35 -4.52
C TRP A 332 -29.61 11.90 -4.95
N SER A 333 -29.10 11.11 -4.01
CA SER A 333 -28.67 9.74 -4.27
C SER A 333 -29.75 8.94 -5.00
N HIS A 334 -29.37 8.29 -6.10
CA HIS A 334 -30.30 7.61 -7.00
C HIS A 334 -29.68 6.33 -7.56
N VAL A 335 -30.55 5.50 -8.14
CA VAL A 335 -30.16 4.31 -8.90
C VAL A 335 -29.92 4.79 -10.32
N GLU A 336 -28.68 4.65 -10.78
CA GLU A 336 -28.26 5.01 -12.13
C GLU A 336 -28.60 3.88 -13.10
N ILE A 337 -28.20 2.66 -12.74
CA ILE A 337 -28.51 1.44 -13.49
C ILE A 337 -29.25 0.50 -12.54
N SER A 338 -30.45 0.11 -12.97
CA SER A 338 -31.32 -0.80 -12.21
C SER A 338 -30.71 -2.20 -12.12
N MET A 339 -31.12 -2.94 -11.11
CA MET A 339 -30.56 -4.25 -10.80
C MET A 339 -30.89 -5.27 -11.90
N ASP A 340 -29.88 -5.76 -12.61
CA ASP A 340 -30.01 -6.80 -13.64
C ASP A 340 -28.68 -7.58 -13.79
N TYR A 341 -28.67 -8.66 -14.56
CA TYR A 341 -27.45 -9.41 -14.83
C TYR A 341 -26.48 -8.58 -15.65
N TYR A 342 -25.19 -8.60 -15.27
CA TYR A 342 -24.15 -7.84 -15.96
C TYR A 342 -24.20 -8.01 -17.49
N GLU A 343 -24.41 -9.24 -17.97
CA GLU A 343 -24.51 -9.59 -19.39
C GLU A 343 -25.62 -8.84 -20.15
N PHE A 344 -26.69 -8.41 -19.46
CA PHE A 344 -27.80 -7.66 -20.06
C PHE A 344 -27.67 -6.15 -19.92
N ILE A 345 -26.79 -5.68 -19.04
CA ILE A 345 -26.58 -4.25 -18.78
C ILE A 345 -25.16 -3.78 -19.11
N GLU A 346 -24.34 -4.61 -19.75
CA GLU A 346 -22.97 -4.28 -20.13
C GLU A 346 -22.92 -2.99 -20.98
N ASP A 347 -23.79 -2.87 -21.99
CA ASP A 347 -23.89 -1.66 -22.81
C ASP A 347 -24.28 -0.40 -22.01
N GLN A 348 -25.16 -0.55 -21.01
CA GLN A 348 -25.54 0.57 -20.14
C GLN A 348 -24.37 0.99 -19.26
N ILE A 349 -23.60 0.02 -18.76
CA ILE A 349 -22.39 0.26 -17.96
C ILE A 349 -21.30 0.93 -18.80
N ASP A 350 -21.09 0.47 -20.03
CA ASP A 350 -20.11 1.05 -20.97
C ASP A 350 -20.51 2.48 -21.39
N SER A 351 -21.80 2.72 -21.62
CA SER A 351 -22.33 4.07 -21.83
C SER A 351 -22.11 4.97 -20.61
N PHE A 352 -22.40 4.46 -19.41
CA PHE A 352 -22.18 5.17 -18.16
C PHE A 352 -20.69 5.45 -17.89
N LEU A 353 -19.78 4.56 -18.28
CA LEU A 353 -18.33 4.78 -18.23
C LEU A 353 -17.90 5.92 -19.15
N GLY A 354 -18.41 5.95 -20.38
CA GLY A 354 -18.16 6.99 -21.37
C GLY A 354 -18.76 8.34 -21.01
N SER A 355 -19.79 8.37 -20.15
CA SER A 355 -20.45 9.61 -19.74
C SER A 355 -19.51 10.52 -18.95
N ARG A 356 -19.57 11.83 -19.26
CA ARG A 356 -18.85 12.89 -18.54
C ARG A 356 -19.68 13.50 -17.41
N GLU A 357 -20.85 12.94 -17.13
CA GLU A 357 -21.75 13.48 -16.12
C GLU A 357 -21.12 13.35 -14.73
N PHE A 358 -20.76 14.50 -14.18
CA PHE A 358 -20.17 14.61 -12.86
C PHE A 358 -20.77 15.83 -12.16
N GLN A 359 -21.47 15.59 -11.06
CA GLN A 359 -22.11 16.64 -10.28
C GLN A 359 -21.47 16.68 -8.91
N ARG A 360 -20.66 17.71 -8.66
CA ARG A 360 -19.98 17.94 -7.38
C ARG A 360 -20.96 18.42 -6.32
N LYS A 361 -21.74 17.49 -5.77
CA LYS A 361 -22.84 17.77 -4.82
C LYS A 361 -22.51 17.22 -3.43
N TRP A 362 -23.36 17.51 -2.46
CA TRP A 362 -23.24 16.95 -1.10
C TRP A 362 -23.31 15.42 -1.11
N SER A 363 -22.97 14.76 -0.01
CA SER A 363 -23.17 13.31 0.16
C SER A 363 -24.49 13.04 0.87
N ALA A 364 -25.19 11.98 0.49
CA ALA A 364 -26.40 11.50 1.16
C ALA A 364 -26.31 9.97 1.34
N LEU A 365 -25.34 9.53 2.14
CA LEU A 365 -25.01 8.12 2.28
C LEU A 365 -26.16 7.33 2.92
N GLY A 366 -26.89 7.88 3.88
CA GLY A 366 -28.04 7.22 4.49
C GLY A 366 -29.11 6.84 3.46
N PRO A 367 -29.63 7.81 2.67
CA PRO A 367 -30.55 7.52 1.57
C PRO A 367 -30.00 6.57 0.50
N ALA A 368 -28.68 6.59 0.23
CA ALA A 368 -28.04 5.65 -0.69
C ALA A 368 -28.08 4.22 -0.13
N LEU A 369 -27.71 4.02 1.13
CA LEU A 369 -27.77 2.73 1.82
C LEU A 369 -29.20 2.19 1.89
N TYR A 370 -30.18 3.06 2.20
CA TYR A 370 -31.59 2.70 2.22
C TYR A 370 -32.03 2.07 0.89
N LYS A 371 -31.75 2.75 -0.23
CA LYS A 371 -32.14 2.28 -1.58
C LYS A 371 -31.37 1.02 -1.98
N ALA A 372 -30.06 0.96 -1.70
CA ALA A 372 -29.24 -0.22 -1.97
C ALA A 372 -29.77 -1.45 -1.22
N ARG A 373 -30.10 -1.29 0.06
CA ARG A 373 -30.74 -2.32 0.88
C ARG A 373 -32.03 -2.81 0.25
N LEU A 374 -32.92 -1.91 -0.18
CA LEU A 374 -34.19 -2.32 -0.79
C LEU A 374 -34.01 -3.09 -2.10
N LEU A 375 -33.04 -2.71 -2.94
CA LEU A 375 -32.71 -3.46 -4.15
C LEU A 375 -32.22 -4.87 -3.81
N LEU A 376 -31.28 -4.97 -2.86
CA LEU A 376 -30.68 -6.24 -2.47
C LEU A 376 -31.66 -7.15 -1.73
N LEU A 377 -32.53 -6.63 -0.88
CA LEU A 377 -33.55 -7.43 -0.19
C LEU A 377 -34.61 -8.00 -1.15
N LYS A 378 -34.89 -7.30 -2.26
CA LYS A 378 -35.75 -7.82 -3.34
C LYS A 378 -35.05 -8.89 -4.17
N ALA A 379 -33.72 -8.85 -4.28
CA ALA A 379 -32.96 -9.85 -4.98
C ALA A 379 -33.02 -11.19 -4.22
N ALA A 380 -33.58 -12.22 -4.85
CA ALA A 380 -33.67 -13.59 -4.32
C ALA A 380 -32.32 -14.32 -4.39
N TYR A 381 -31.27 -13.68 -3.87
CA TYR A 381 -29.89 -14.15 -3.86
C TYR A 381 -29.38 -14.37 -2.43
N PRO A 382 -28.67 -15.48 -2.17
CA PRO A 382 -28.16 -15.76 -0.83
C PRO A 382 -27.02 -14.81 -0.43
N SER A 383 -26.17 -14.43 -1.39
CA SER A 383 -25.05 -13.52 -1.15
C SER A 383 -25.37 -12.13 -1.71
N LYS A 384 -25.33 -11.13 -0.83
CA LYS A 384 -25.69 -9.74 -1.13
C LYS A 384 -24.57 -8.81 -0.69
N PHE A 385 -24.10 -7.95 -1.58
CA PHE A 385 -22.97 -7.06 -1.33
C PHE A 385 -23.28 -5.63 -1.71
N ILE A 386 -22.72 -4.70 -0.96
CA ILE A 386 -22.58 -3.29 -1.34
C ILE A 386 -21.09 -3.00 -1.48
N VAL A 387 -20.65 -2.58 -2.66
CA VAL A 387 -19.30 -2.01 -2.85
C VAL A 387 -19.42 -0.50 -2.79
N LEU A 388 -18.98 0.09 -1.67
CA LEU A 388 -19.18 1.50 -1.36
C LEU A 388 -17.87 2.27 -1.53
N PHE A 389 -17.85 3.24 -2.43
CA PHE A 389 -16.79 4.24 -2.51
C PHE A 389 -17.22 5.50 -1.75
N ASN A 390 -16.45 5.91 -0.75
CA ASN A 390 -16.70 7.16 -0.05
C ASN A 390 -15.44 7.62 0.72
N ASP A 391 -15.32 8.93 0.95
CA ASP A 391 -14.17 9.52 1.64
C ASP A 391 -14.29 9.55 3.18
N GLY A 392 -15.43 9.05 3.69
CA GLY A 392 -15.74 8.99 5.12
C GLY A 392 -16.26 10.30 5.70
N ASN A 393 -16.48 11.33 4.87
CA ASN A 393 -16.97 12.62 5.33
C ASN A 393 -18.46 12.59 5.66
N TYR A 394 -18.89 13.47 6.57
CA TYR A 394 -20.29 13.68 6.93
C TYR A 394 -21.15 14.07 5.72
N ASP A 395 -22.39 13.59 5.76
CA ASP A 395 -23.44 14.01 4.86
C ASP A 395 -23.79 15.48 5.18
N THR A 396 -23.12 16.40 4.49
CA THR A 396 -23.19 17.83 4.80
C THR A 396 -23.89 18.59 3.70
N CYS A 397 -24.97 19.28 4.06
CA CYS A 397 -25.66 20.25 3.22
C CYS A 397 -25.83 21.51 4.09
N PRO A 398 -24.81 22.40 4.12
CA PRO A 398 -24.76 23.51 5.06
C PRO A 398 -25.88 24.51 4.79
N ALA A 399 -26.42 25.11 5.86
CA ALA A 399 -27.56 26.01 5.73
C ALA A 399 -27.27 27.27 4.87
N ARG A 400 -26.00 27.64 4.78
CA ARG A 400 -25.48 28.80 4.05
C ARG A 400 -25.10 28.50 2.60
N ASP A 401 -25.13 27.23 2.19
CA ASP A 401 -24.87 26.86 0.80
C ASP A 401 -26.14 27.15 -0.02
N ILE A 402 -26.06 28.13 -0.92
CA ILE A 402 -27.17 28.58 -1.79
C ILE A 402 -27.71 27.46 -2.69
N TRP A 403 -26.90 26.44 -2.94
CA TRP A 403 -27.32 25.27 -3.71
C TRP A 403 -28.08 24.27 -2.83
N CYS A 404 -27.87 24.30 -1.51
CA CYS A 404 -28.46 23.39 -0.53
C CYS A 404 -29.88 23.83 -0.12
N SER A 405 -30.86 23.47 -0.94
CA SER A 405 -32.28 23.73 -0.66
C SER A 405 -32.77 22.99 0.59
N GLN A 406 -33.86 23.49 1.20
CA GLN A 406 -34.48 22.83 2.35
C GLN A 406 -34.98 21.42 2.02
N LEU A 407 -35.42 21.20 0.78
CA LEU A 407 -35.76 19.88 0.27
C LEU A 407 -34.53 18.94 0.24
N ALA A 408 -33.36 19.43 -0.20
CA ALA A 408 -32.12 18.65 -0.19
C ALA A 408 -31.71 18.25 1.23
N ARG A 409 -31.79 19.18 2.20
CA ARG A 409 -31.49 18.88 3.63
C ARG A 409 -32.44 17.83 4.20
N THR A 410 -33.72 17.98 3.93
CA THR A 410 -34.75 17.04 4.39
C THR A 410 -34.50 15.64 3.83
N ARG A 411 -34.13 15.54 2.55
CA ARG A 411 -33.78 14.26 1.92
C ARG A 411 -32.49 13.66 2.48
N ILE A 412 -31.43 14.44 2.63
CA ILE A 412 -30.16 13.95 3.20
C ILE A 412 -30.38 13.38 4.61
N ARG A 413 -31.25 14.02 5.41
CA ARG A 413 -31.58 13.60 6.77
C ARG A 413 -32.73 12.61 6.87
N SER A 414 -33.38 12.25 5.76
CA SER A 414 -34.55 11.37 5.77
C SER A 414 -34.22 9.94 6.22
N HIS A 415 -32.95 9.56 6.09
CA HIS A 415 -32.43 8.27 6.50
C HIS A 415 -31.13 8.49 7.26
N ASP A 416 -31.11 8.12 8.55
CA ASP A 416 -29.88 8.16 9.35
C ASP A 416 -28.88 7.11 8.85
N VAL A 417 -27.62 7.51 8.71
CA VAL A 417 -26.59 6.65 8.10
C VAL A 417 -26.30 5.42 8.95
N ASN A 418 -26.26 5.59 10.28
CA ASN A 418 -25.95 4.49 11.17
C ASN A 418 -27.13 3.52 11.26
N ALA A 419 -28.35 4.04 11.37
CA ALA A 419 -29.56 3.23 11.38
C ALA A 419 -29.76 2.44 10.07
N GLU A 420 -29.48 3.04 8.91
CA GLU A 420 -29.55 2.32 7.64
C GLU A 420 -28.43 1.28 7.51
N ALA A 421 -27.24 1.57 8.02
CA ALA A 421 -26.16 0.60 8.01
C ALA A 421 -26.48 -0.61 8.91
N ASP A 422 -27.02 -0.38 10.11
CA ASP A 422 -27.55 -1.41 11.01
C ASP A 422 -28.55 -2.31 10.29
N ALA A 423 -29.47 -1.68 9.55
CA ALA A 423 -30.52 -2.40 8.84
C ALA A 423 -30.03 -3.12 7.57
N VAL A 424 -28.93 -2.66 6.94
CA VAL A 424 -28.23 -3.38 5.88
C VAL A 424 -27.66 -4.68 6.44
N TRP A 425 -26.93 -4.64 7.57
CA TRP A 425 -26.35 -5.86 8.14
C TRP A 425 -27.39 -6.82 8.69
N ALA A 426 -28.46 -6.30 9.29
CA ALA A 426 -29.61 -7.11 9.72
C ALA A 426 -30.26 -7.86 8.54
N GLY A 427 -30.17 -7.30 7.33
CA GLY A 427 -30.61 -7.94 6.09
C GLY A 427 -29.64 -9.00 5.52
N GLY A 428 -28.54 -9.29 6.21
CA GLY A 428 -27.49 -10.21 5.75
C GLY A 428 -26.66 -9.66 4.59
N ILE A 429 -26.65 -8.34 4.38
CA ILE A 429 -25.92 -7.67 3.30
C ILE A 429 -24.54 -7.23 3.83
N GLU A 430 -23.49 -7.58 3.11
CA GLU A 430 -22.12 -7.19 3.46
C GLU A 430 -21.71 -5.91 2.73
N ILE A 431 -21.11 -4.97 3.45
CA ILE A 431 -20.57 -3.72 2.87
C ILE A 431 -19.06 -3.88 2.71
N ILE A 432 -18.54 -3.70 1.50
CA ILE A 432 -17.11 -3.54 1.21
C ILE A 432 -16.88 -2.04 1.01
N TYR A 433 -16.28 -1.40 2.02
CA TYR A 433 -16.07 0.04 2.06
C TYR A 433 -14.69 0.40 1.50
N ILE A 434 -14.65 0.93 0.28
CA ILE A 434 -13.44 1.49 -0.32
C ILE A 434 -13.30 2.95 0.12
N LEU A 435 -12.53 3.14 1.18
CA LEU A 435 -12.27 4.45 1.79
C LEU A 435 -11.13 5.14 1.04
N PHE A 436 -11.41 6.31 0.46
CA PHE A 436 -10.40 7.13 -0.22
C PHE A 436 -10.18 8.49 0.46
N GLY A 437 -8.99 9.06 0.29
CA GLY A 437 -8.64 10.35 0.91
C GLY A 437 -8.12 10.23 2.34
N THR A 438 -7.87 11.39 2.96
CA THR A 438 -7.16 11.51 4.25
C THR A 438 -8.04 12.04 5.38
N LEU A 439 -9.32 12.35 5.12
CA LEU A 439 -10.18 12.98 6.14
C LEU A 439 -10.33 12.10 7.39
N VAL A 440 -10.40 10.80 7.21
CA VAL A 440 -10.52 9.84 8.32
C VAL A 440 -9.24 9.75 9.17
N ASP A 441 -8.10 10.26 8.69
CA ASP A 441 -6.87 10.34 9.51
C ASP A 441 -6.96 11.39 10.62
N THR A 442 -7.73 12.44 10.40
CA THR A 442 -7.78 13.61 11.29
C THR A 442 -9.15 13.78 11.96
N CYS A 443 -10.11 12.89 11.66
CA CYS A 443 -11.47 12.96 12.16
C CYS A 443 -11.87 11.64 12.84
N ASP A 444 -11.65 11.54 14.15
CA ASP A 444 -12.05 10.39 14.98
C ASP A 444 -13.51 9.99 14.82
N PRO A 445 -14.50 10.91 14.84
CA PRO A 445 -15.88 10.48 14.67
C PRO A 445 -16.19 10.09 13.21
N CYS A 446 -15.42 10.55 12.21
CA CYS A 446 -15.49 10.01 10.84
C CYS A 446 -14.97 8.56 10.79
N LYS A 447 -13.88 8.25 11.50
CA LYS A 447 -13.34 6.89 11.61
C LYS A 447 -14.35 5.93 12.23
N LYS A 448 -14.99 6.34 13.33
CA LYS A 448 -16.06 5.57 13.98
C LYS A 448 -17.23 5.35 13.03
N ARG A 449 -17.65 6.38 12.29
CA ARG A 449 -18.73 6.26 11.29
C ARG A 449 -18.36 5.29 10.16
N VAL A 450 -17.16 5.37 9.59
CA VAL A 450 -16.73 4.45 8.53
C VAL A 450 -16.68 3.01 9.04
N GLN A 451 -16.10 2.79 10.22
CA GLN A 451 -16.04 1.48 10.84
C GLN A 451 -17.45 0.93 11.11
N HIS A 452 -18.35 1.78 11.62
CA HIS A 452 -19.75 1.45 11.82
C HIS A 452 -20.34 1.02 10.48
N VAL A 453 -20.40 1.91 9.49
CA VAL A 453 -20.99 1.65 8.16
C VAL A 453 -20.43 0.40 7.46
N ALA A 454 -19.15 0.09 7.60
CA ALA A 454 -18.58 -1.11 7.00
C ALA A 454 -18.97 -2.42 7.73
N GLY A 455 -19.54 -2.36 8.93
CA GLY A 455 -19.75 -3.52 9.80
C GLY A 455 -18.44 -4.05 10.39
N GLY A 456 -17.42 -3.19 10.53
CA GLY A 456 -16.11 -3.52 11.10
C GLY A 456 -14.90 -3.23 10.19
N TYR A 457 -13.70 -3.21 10.77
CA TYR A 457 -12.46 -2.85 10.07
C TYR A 457 -12.08 -3.80 8.93
N ASN A 458 -12.43 -5.08 9.04
CA ASN A 458 -12.12 -6.08 8.02
C ASN A 458 -12.81 -5.79 6.68
N ASN A 459 -13.83 -4.95 6.69
CA ASN A 459 -14.61 -4.55 5.53
C ASN A 459 -14.21 -3.19 4.96
N VAL A 460 -13.24 -2.52 5.59
CA VAL A 460 -12.68 -1.26 5.10
C VAL A 460 -11.41 -1.54 4.30
N ILE A 461 -11.41 -1.11 3.05
CA ILE A 461 -10.26 -1.14 2.16
C ILE A 461 -9.82 0.30 1.94
N ARG A 462 -8.66 0.64 2.47
CA ARG A 462 -8.17 2.00 2.51
C ARG A 462 -7.23 2.27 1.34
N VAL A 463 -7.51 3.34 0.60
CA VAL A 463 -6.65 3.87 -0.46
C VAL A 463 -6.42 5.37 -0.23
N ARG A 464 -5.20 5.87 -0.43
CA ARG A 464 -4.91 7.29 -0.15
C ARG A 464 -5.51 8.19 -1.25
N LYS A 465 -5.36 7.77 -2.50
CA LYS A 465 -6.04 8.30 -3.68
C LYS A 465 -6.65 7.14 -4.47
N LEU A 466 -7.69 7.41 -5.26
CA LEU A 466 -8.26 6.37 -6.12
C LEU A 466 -7.30 5.95 -7.26
N LEU A 467 -6.30 6.77 -7.57
CA LEU A 467 -5.17 6.41 -8.42
C LEU A 467 -4.29 5.29 -7.83
N ASP A 468 -4.33 5.10 -6.50
CA ASP A 468 -3.56 4.07 -5.82
C ASP A 468 -4.29 2.71 -5.81
N ILE A 469 -5.47 2.61 -6.44
CA ILE A 469 -6.14 1.33 -6.61
C ILE A 469 -5.36 0.50 -7.62
N ASP A 470 -4.68 -0.52 -7.12
CA ASP A 470 -3.87 -1.45 -7.87
C ASP A 470 -4.51 -2.85 -7.98
N ALA A 471 -3.77 -3.76 -8.61
CA ALA A 471 -4.07 -5.20 -8.69
C ALA A 471 -4.36 -5.84 -7.33
N THR A 472 -3.64 -5.44 -6.28
CA THR A 472 -3.79 -5.97 -4.92
C THR A 472 -5.16 -5.62 -4.35
N ILE A 473 -5.59 -4.37 -4.51
CA ILE A 473 -6.91 -3.90 -4.07
C ILE A 473 -8.03 -4.60 -4.84
N MET A 474 -7.87 -4.75 -6.16
CA MET A 474 -8.80 -5.51 -7.00
C MET A 474 -8.96 -6.95 -6.52
N ALA A 475 -7.84 -7.66 -6.30
CA ALA A 475 -7.83 -9.02 -5.80
C ALA A 475 -8.46 -9.16 -4.40
N LYS A 476 -8.25 -8.17 -3.52
CA LYS A 476 -8.84 -8.16 -2.18
C LYS A 476 -10.36 -8.02 -2.21
N VAL A 477 -10.87 -7.14 -3.09
CA VAL A 477 -12.32 -6.92 -3.25
C VAL A 477 -12.96 -8.13 -3.91
N SER A 478 -12.38 -8.66 -4.99
CA SER A 478 -12.90 -9.84 -5.68
C SER A 478 -12.93 -11.05 -4.75
N LYS A 479 -11.86 -11.29 -3.98
CA LYS A 479 -11.80 -12.37 -2.99
C LYS A 479 -12.91 -12.28 -1.95
N LYS A 480 -13.22 -11.09 -1.44
CA LYS A 480 -14.32 -10.89 -0.49
C LYS A 480 -15.67 -11.27 -1.08
N ILE A 481 -15.93 -10.89 -2.33
CA ILE A 481 -17.17 -11.21 -3.03
C ILE A 481 -17.24 -12.71 -3.34
N CYS A 482 -16.18 -13.29 -3.91
CA CYS A 482 -16.15 -14.69 -4.32
C CYS A 482 -16.22 -15.67 -3.14
N ASN A 483 -15.57 -15.37 -2.00
CA ASN A 483 -15.51 -16.29 -0.84
C ASN A 483 -16.86 -16.54 -0.15
N LYS A 484 -17.86 -15.71 -0.45
CA LYS A 484 -19.16 -15.71 0.22
C LYS A 484 -20.27 -16.30 -0.65
N TYR A 485 -19.95 -16.81 -1.84
CA TYR A 485 -20.91 -17.62 -2.60
C TYR A 485 -21.16 -18.93 -1.89
N PRO A 486 -22.43 -19.33 -1.67
CA PRO A 486 -22.72 -20.54 -0.93
C PRO A 486 -22.25 -21.75 -1.73
N SER A 487 -21.44 -22.59 -1.12
CA SER A 487 -21.26 -23.97 -1.57
C SER A 487 -22.54 -24.74 -1.21
N THR A 488 -23.22 -25.30 -2.20
CA THR A 488 -24.34 -26.20 -1.93
C THR A 488 -23.79 -27.52 -1.39
N ASN A 489 -23.83 -27.69 -0.07
CA ASN A 489 -23.75 -29.01 0.57
C ASN A 489 -25.08 -29.73 0.35
N ILE A 490 -25.21 -30.42 -0.79
CA ILE A 490 -26.16 -31.51 -0.94
C ILE A 490 -25.37 -32.80 -0.72
N PHE A 491 -25.43 -33.33 0.50
CA PHE A 491 -25.54 -34.76 0.82
C PHE A 491 -25.76 -34.89 2.34
N PRO A 492 -27.00 -35.08 2.80
CA PRO A 492 -27.26 -35.85 4.00
C PRO A 492 -27.62 -37.29 3.59
N GLY A 493 -26.76 -38.24 3.95
CA GLY A 493 -27.12 -39.65 4.06
C GLY A 493 -26.82 -40.55 2.87
N GLN A 494 -26.01 -41.57 3.18
CA GLN A 494 -26.02 -42.96 2.70
C GLN A 494 -26.01 -43.26 1.19
#